data_AF-A0A3M1R4P6-F1
#
_entry.id   AF-A0A3M1R4P6-F1
#
_cell.length_a   1.000
_cell.length_b   1.000
_cell.length_c   1.000
_cell.angle_alpha   90.00
_cell.angle_beta   90.00
_cell.angle_gamma   90.00
#
_symmetry.space_group_name_H-M   'P 1'
#
loop_
_entity.id
_entity.type
_entity.pdbx_description
1 polymer ?
#
loop_
_entity_poly.entity_id
_entity_poly.type
_entity_poly.pdbx_seq_one_letter_code
_entity_poly.pdbx_strand_id
1 'polypeptide(L)'
;GCFRCHGPGGLGGIANPGSFAGFIPGWRGRGYRALVRDREELFAWIREGTVARLEHNPVARWILSRQRIRMPAYRDRLSGEELEAIAAYVAWLQGR
;
A
#
# COMPACT_ATOMS: atom_id res chain seq x y z
N GLY A 1 -2.76 -1.02 13.51
CA GLY A 1 -1.79 -0.05 12.98
C GLY A 1 -1.04 -0.62 11.79
N CYS A 2 -0.57 0.26 10.88
CA CYS A 2 -0.01 -0.08 9.56
C CYS A 2 1.16 -1.08 9.61
N PHE A 3 2.06 -0.92 10.58
CA PHE A 3 3.25 -1.77 10.75
C PHE A 3 2.97 -3.24 11.07
N ARG A 4 1.76 -3.58 11.55
CA ARG A 4 1.38 -4.99 11.78
C ARG A 4 1.40 -5.81 10.48
N CYS A 5 1.13 -5.17 9.35
CA CYS A 5 1.17 -5.79 8.03
C CYS A 5 2.43 -5.40 7.26
N HIS A 6 2.82 -4.13 7.32
CA HIS A 6 3.97 -3.60 6.58
C HIS A 6 5.32 -3.80 7.30
N GLY A 7 5.36 -4.58 8.39
CA GLY A 7 6.57 -4.89 9.14
C GLY A 7 7.15 -3.72 9.94
N PRO A 8 8.17 -3.96 10.77
CA PRO A 8 8.85 -2.92 11.54
C PRO A 8 9.40 -1.83 10.61
N GLY A 9 9.09 -0.56 10.90
CA GLY A 9 9.55 0.57 10.10
C GLY A 9 9.10 0.57 8.63
N GLY A 10 8.10 -0.25 8.26
CA GLY A 10 7.61 -0.32 6.88
C GLY A 10 8.49 -1.15 5.94
N LEU A 11 9.27 -2.10 6.45
CA LEU A 11 10.15 -2.96 5.66
C LEU A 11 9.41 -4.02 4.82
N GLY A 12 8.18 -4.35 5.18
CA GLY A 12 7.36 -5.39 4.54
C GLY A 12 7.77 -6.80 4.95
N GLY A 13 7.49 -7.77 4.08
CA GLY A 13 8.02 -9.14 4.17
C GLY A 13 7.09 -10.16 4.81
N ILE A 14 5.90 -9.75 5.30
CA ILE A 14 4.89 -10.70 5.77
C ILE A 14 4.34 -11.47 4.57
N ALA A 15 4.39 -12.79 4.61
CA ALA A 15 3.89 -13.63 3.53
C ALA A 15 2.42 -13.33 3.20
N ASN A 16 2.12 -13.14 1.91
CA ASN A 16 0.80 -12.89 1.38
C ASN A 16 0.61 -13.70 0.09
N PRO A 17 0.35 -15.01 0.21
CA PRO A 17 0.15 -15.88 -0.95
C PRO A 17 -0.90 -15.31 -1.91
N GLY A 18 -0.58 -15.31 -3.19
CA GLY A 18 -1.46 -14.78 -4.25
C GLY A 18 -1.33 -13.26 -4.49
N SER A 19 -0.54 -12.53 -3.70
CA SER A 19 -0.20 -11.13 -4.01
C SER A 19 0.87 -11.03 -5.10
N PHE A 20 1.05 -9.85 -5.69
CA PHE A 20 2.05 -9.58 -6.74
C PHE A 20 3.47 -10.05 -6.40
N ALA A 21 3.93 -9.82 -5.17
CA ALA A 21 5.27 -10.16 -4.72
C ALA A 21 5.30 -11.44 -3.86
N GLY A 22 4.13 -12.03 -3.57
CA GLY A 22 3.99 -13.13 -2.60
C GLY A 22 4.10 -12.70 -1.13
N PHE A 23 4.30 -11.42 -0.85
CA PHE A 23 4.35 -10.82 0.49
C PHE A 23 3.69 -9.43 0.52
N ILE A 24 3.45 -8.90 1.72
CA ILE A 24 2.98 -7.54 1.94
C ILE A 24 4.16 -6.58 1.71
N PRO A 25 4.04 -5.64 0.76
CA PRO A 25 5.15 -4.77 0.37
C PRO A 25 5.55 -3.84 1.52
N GLY A 26 6.85 -3.59 1.63
CA GLY A 26 7.34 -2.44 2.39
C GLY A 26 7.09 -1.14 1.62
N TRP A 27 7.43 -0.02 2.25
CA TRP A 27 7.27 1.30 1.64
C TRP A 27 8.52 1.77 0.90
N ARG A 28 9.51 0.92 0.67
CA ARG A 28 10.79 1.25 -0.01
C ARG A 28 11.03 0.42 -1.27
N GLY A 29 11.81 0.99 -2.19
CA GLY A 29 12.35 0.28 -3.35
C GLY A 29 11.34 0.02 -4.46
N ARG A 30 11.73 -0.85 -5.41
CA ARG A 30 10.96 -1.09 -6.65
C ARG A 30 9.58 -1.72 -6.39
N GLY A 31 9.45 -2.57 -5.39
CA GLY A 31 8.18 -3.20 -5.03
C GLY A 31 7.11 -2.17 -4.64
N TYR A 32 7.49 -1.18 -3.82
CA TYR A 32 6.60 -0.06 -3.48
C TYR A 32 6.22 0.74 -4.73
N ARG A 33 7.21 1.13 -5.55
CA ARG A 33 6.99 1.97 -6.74
C ARG A 33 6.16 1.28 -7.84
N ALA A 34 6.07 -0.05 -7.82
CA ALA A 34 5.17 -0.79 -8.71
C ALA A 34 3.69 -0.64 -8.32
N LEU A 35 3.42 -0.43 -7.03
CA LEU A 35 2.07 -0.37 -6.46
C LEU A 35 1.60 1.07 -6.22
N VAL A 36 2.52 1.99 -5.96
CA VAL A 36 2.23 3.40 -5.65
C VAL A 36 3.09 4.32 -6.51
N ARG A 37 2.44 5.16 -7.33
CA ARG A 37 3.11 6.11 -8.24
C ARG A 37 3.37 7.47 -7.60
N ASP A 38 2.41 7.95 -6.83
CA ASP A 38 2.38 9.30 -6.27
C ASP A 38 1.65 9.32 -4.91
N ARG A 39 1.54 10.52 -4.34
CA ARG A 39 0.93 10.74 -3.03
C ARG A 39 -0.56 10.43 -3.08
N GLU A 40 -1.21 10.75 -4.18
CA GLU A 40 -2.63 10.55 -4.41
C GLU A 40 -2.96 9.04 -4.44
N GLU A 41 -2.13 8.23 -5.09
CA GLU A 41 -2.23 6.77 -5.04
C GLU A 41 -1.93 6.21 -3.63
N LEU A 42 -1.00 6.79 -2.88
CA LEU A 42 -0.78 6.41 -1.48
C LEU A 42 -2.06 6.63 -0.66
N PHE A 43 -2.70 7.79 -0.82
CA PHE A 43 -3.94 8.11 -0.12
C PHE A 43 -5.10 7.21 -0.56
N ALA A 44 -5.20 6.88 -1.85
CA ALA A 44 -6.20 5.94 -2.33
C ALA A 44 -5.99 4.53 -1.75
N TRP A 45 -4.76 4.02 -1.66
CA TRP A 45 -4.49 2.76 -0.97
C TRP A 45 -4.95 2.78 0.49
N ILE A 46 -4.72 3.89 1.21
CA ILE A 46 -5.13 4.01 2.62
C ILE A 46 -6.65 4.12 2.74
N ARG A 47 -7.29 4.96 1.93
CA ARG A 47 -8.73 5.23 2.02
C ARG A 47 -9.56 4.07 1.50
N GLU A 48 -9.18 3.52 0.35
CA GLU A 48 -9.98 2.56 -0.42
C GLU A 48 -9.41 1.13 -0.41
N GLY A 49 -8.18 0.94 0.06
CA GLY A 49 -7.52 -0.37 0.03
C GLY A 49 -7.06 -0.81 -1.36
N THR A 50 -7.06 0.10 -2.34
CA THR A 50 -6.64 -0.11 -3.74
C THR A 50 -6.48 1.23 -4.47
N VAL A 51 -6.05 1.21 -5.72
CA VAL A 51 -5.95 2.39 -6.59
C VAL A 51 -6.66 2.15 -7.91
N ALA A 52 -7.31 3.20 -8.43
CA ALA A 52 -8.10 3.15 -9.67
C ALA A 52 -7.32 2.54 -10.84
N ARG A 53 -6.02 2.86 -10.97
CA ARG A 53 -5.17 2.28 -12.01
C ARG A 53 -5.11 0.75 -11.99
N LEU A 54 -4.96 0.16 -10.80
CA LEU A 54 -4.88 -1.29 -10.65
C LEU A 54 -6.26 -1.92 -10.75
N GLU A 55 -7.30 -1.24 -10.27
CA GLU A 55 -8.67 -1.70 -10.45
C GLU A 55 -9.06 -1.74 -11.93
N HIS A 56 -8.72 -0.73 -12.73
CA HIS A 56 -9.07 -0.70 -14.16
C HIS A 56 -8.21 -1.61 -15.04
N ASN A 57 -7.16 -2.24 -14.50
CA ASN A 57 -6.36 -3.21 -15.22
C ASN A 57 -6.87 -4.63 -14.92
N PRO A 58 -7.40 -5.39 -15.91
CA PRO A 58 -8.00 -6.71 -15.67
C PRO A 58 -7.03 -7.72 -15.03
N VAL A 59 -5.77 -7.72 -15.46
CA VAL A 59 -4.74 -8.63 -14.93
C VAL A 59 -4.41 -8.27 -13.49
N ALA A 60 -4.22 -6.96 -13.21
CA ALA A 60 -3.94 -6.50 -11.86
C ALA A 60 -5.11 -6.78 -10.91
N ARG A 61 -6.35 -6.50 -11.34
CA ARG A 61 -7.57 -6.81 -10.60
C ARG A 61 -7.67 -8.31 -10.29
N TRP A 62 -7.38 -9.17 -11.27
CA TRP A 62 -7.39 -10.62 -11.07
C TRP A 62 -6.35 -11.06 -10.04
N ILE A 63 -5.11 -10.54 -10.09
CA ILE A 63 -4.07 -10.83 -9.10
C ILE A 63 -4.50 -10.35 -7.71
N LEU A 64 -4.93 -9.09 -7.58
CA LEU A 64 -5.38 -8.50 -6.32
C LEU A 64 -6.57 -9.23 -5.71
N SER A 65 -7.44 -9.84 -6.52
CA SER A 65 -8.56 -10.64 -6.01
C SER A 65 -8.11 -11.92 -5.29
N ARG A 66 -6.90 -12.42 -5.59
CA ARG A 66 -6.38 -13.71 -5.10
C ARG A 66 -5.50 -13.59 -3.87
N GLN A 67 -5.07 -12.39 -3.50
CA GLN A 67 -4.25 -12.20 -2.31
C GLN A 67 -5.02 -12.56 -1.04
N ARG A 68 -4.40 -13.35 -0.15
CA ARG A 68 -5.02 -13.80 1.11
C ARG A 68 -5.26 -12.65 2.08
N ILE A 69 -4.33 -11.71 2.14
CA ILE A 69 -4.41 -10.51 2.97
C ILE A 69 -4.62 -9.31 2.05
N ARG A 70 -5.72 -8.60 2.26
CA ARG A 70 -6.06 -7.38 1.52
C ARG A 70 -5.82 -6.16 2.40
N MET A 71 -5.34 -5.07 1.80
CA MET A 71 -5.23 -3.80 2.52
C MET A 71 -6.64 -3.31 2.87
N PRO A 72 -6.93 -3.00 4.14
CA PRO A 72 -8.24 -2.51 4.52
C PRO A 72 -8.43 -1.06 4.06
N ALA A 73 -9.66 -0.73 3.66
CA ALA A 73 -10.10 0.63 3.44
C ALA A 73 -10.28 1.33 4.80
N TYR A 74 -9.38 2.26 5.15
CA TYR A 74 -9.50 3.03 6.39
C TYR A 74 -10.57 4.12 6.31
N ARG A 75 -10.97 4.53 5.09
CA ARG A 75 -12.02 5.52 4.84
C ARG A 75 -11.80 6.79 5.67
N ASP A 76 -12.72 7.07 6.58
CA ASP A 76 -12.85 8.23 7.46
C ASP A 76 -12.16 8.04 8.82
N ARG A 77 -11.48 6.90 9.06
CA ARG A 77 -10.78 6.65 10.34
C ARG A 77 -9.49 7.45 10.53
N LEU A 78 -9.04 8.17 9.51
CA LEU A 78 -7.85 9.01 9.55
C LEU A 78 -8.21 10.43 9.13
N SER A 79 -7.78 11.40 9.92
CA SER A 79 -7.83 12.82 9.56
C SER A 79 -6.91 13.13 8.39
N GLY A 80 -7.11 14.31 7.78
CA GLY A 80 -6.20 14.81 6.74
C GLY A 80 -4.77 14.94 7.24
N GLU A 81 -4.58 15.45 8.45
CA GLU A 81 -3.25 15.62 9.07
C GLU A 81 -2.54 14.28 9.29
N GLU A 82 -3.25 13.24 9.74
CA GLU A 82 -2.69 11.90 9.89
C GLU A 82 -2.28 11.29 8.55
N LEU A 83 -3.07 11.50 7.49
CA LEU A 83 -2.71 11.05 6.15
C LEU A 83 -1.45 11.75 5.63
N GLU A 84 -1.34 13.06 5.83
CA GLU A 84 -0.15 13.83 5.46
C GLU A 84 1.07 13.39 6.26
N ALA A 85 0.94 13.12 7.56
CA ALA A 85 2.03 12.59 8.37
C ALA A 85 2.52 11.21 7.87
N ILE A 86 1.59 10.34 7.46
CA ILE A 86 1.94 9.05 6.82
C ILE A 86 2.66 9.29 5.49
N ALA A 87 2.16 10.20 4.65
CA ALA A 87 2.80 10.54 3.37
C ALA A 87 4.22 11.07 3.57
N ALA A 88 4.43 11.98 4.52
CA ALA A 88 5.74 12.52 4.87
C ALA A 88 6.70 11.42 5.32
N TYR A 89 6.24 10.51 6.18
CA TYR A 89 7.05 9.37 6.62
C TYR A 89 7.44 8.44 5.45
N VAL A 90 6.51 8.13 4.56
CA VAL A 90 6.78 7.28 3.39
C VAL A 90 7.73 7.99 2.40
N ALA A 91 7.59 9.30 2.21
CA ALA A 91 8.50 10.10 1.40
C ALA A 91 9.92 10.09 1.96
N TRP A 92 10.07 10.30 3.27
CA TRP A 92 11.37 10.20 3.96
C TRP A 92 12.03 8.83 3.75
N LEU A 93 11.25 7.74 3.83
CA LEU A 93 11.74 6.40 3.49
C LEU A 93 12.17 6.27 2.02
N GLN A 94 11.56 7.01 1.09
CA GLN A 94 12.02 7.07 -0.31
C GLN A 94 13.29 7.91 -0.52
N GLY A 95 13.78 8.60 0.51
CA GLY A 95 14.86 9.59 0.37
C GLY A 95 14.40 10.87 -0.34
N ARG A 96 13.13 11.25 -0.12
CA ARG A 96 12.50 12.47 -0.62
C ARG A 96 12.13 13.39 0.52
#